data_AF-A0A7C4GIK4-F1
#
_entry.id   AF-A0A7C4GIK4-F1
#
_cell.length_a   1.000
_cell.length_b   1.000
_cell.length_c   1.000
_cell.angle_alpha   90.00
_cell.angle_beta   90.00
_cell.angle_gamma   90.00
#
_symmetry.space_group_name_H-M   'P 1'
#
loop_
_entity.id
_entity.type
_entity.pdbx_description
1 polymer ?
#
loop_
_entity_poly.entity_id
_entity_poly.type
_entity_poly.pdbx_seq_one_letter_code
_entity_poly.pdbx_strand_id
1 'polypeptide(L)'
;MRPIWGRPAIEINFDGEAWVLVADLHIGYEIELASQGVYIPDQSEKIIENLVSLGGKNLFIAGDLKHSIGLIFSHRIKDFIEKLSRSFDRVEVVQGNHDGGLPNLAGGNFIVHGSRGAAL
;
A
#
# COMPACT_ATOMS: atom_id res chain seq x y z
N MET A 1 14.98 -12.28 5.01
CA MET A 1 14.12 -11.22 5.57
C MET A 1 14.72 -10.70 6.86
N ARG A 2 14.64 -9.39 7.11
CA ARG A 2 15.12 -8.72 8.33
C ARG A 2 14.12 -7.62 8.73
N PRO A 3 13.74 -7.48 10.00
CA PRO A 3 12.91 -6.35 10.41
C PRO A 3 13.68 -5.03 10.28
N ILE A 4 12.97 -3.96 9.92
CA ILE A 4 13.51 -2.60 9.95
C ILE A 4 13.22 -2.03 11.35
N TRP A 5 14.24 -1.98 12.20
CA TRP A 5 14.07 -1.57 13.60
C TRP A 5 13.41 -0.18 13.74
N GLY A 6 12.41 -0.09 14.61
CA GLY A 6 11.65 1.14 14.85
C GLY A 6 10.61 1.47 13.78
N ARG A 7 10.39 0.58 12.79
CA ARG A 7 9.39 0.74 11.73
C ARG A 7 8.57 -0.54 11.55
N PRO A 8 7.28 -0.44 11.20
CA PRO A 8 6.43 -1.60 10.93
C PRO A 8 6.69 -2.14 9.52
N ALA A 9 7.93 -2.60 9.27
CA ALA A 9 8.35 -3.03 7.95
C ALA A 9 9.45 -4.12 8.02
N ILE A 10 9.53 -4.92 6.96
CA ILE A 10 10.52 -5.98 6.80
C ILE A 10 11.29 -5.75 5.49
N GLU A 11 12.61 -5.77 5.55
CA GLU A 11 13.47 -5.84 4.37
C GLU A 11 13.57 -7.29 3.88
N ILE A 12 13.37 -7.50 2.59
CA ILE A 12 13.48 -8.80 1.93
C ILE A 12 14.44 -8.64 0.74
N ASN A 13 15.50 -9.44 0.72
CA ASN A 13 16.37 -9.56 -0.44
C ASN A 13 16.15 -10.95 -1.05
N PHE A 14 15.66 -11.01 -2.28
CA PHE A 14 15.34 -12.26 -2.98
C PHE A 14 15.72 -12.13 -4.46
N ASP A 15 16.42 -13.12 -5.00
CA ASP A 15 16.90 -13.15 -6.40
C ASP A 15 17.62 -11.87 -6.87
N GLY A 16 18.37 -11.22 -5.97
CA GLY A 16 19.07 -9.96 -6.25
C GLY A 16 18.18 -8.70 -6.21
N GLU A 17 16.88 -8.86 -5.96
CA GLU A 17 15.92 -7.77 -5.81
C GLU A 17 15.76 -7.37 -4.34
N ALA A 18 15.77 -6.06 -4.09
CA ALA A 18 15.59 -5.47 -2.76
C ALA A 18 14.14 -4.99 -2.58
N TRP A 19 13.44 -5.65 -1.67
CA TRP A 19 12.03 -5.42 -1.35
C TRP A 19 11.87 -4.89 0.07
N VAL A 20 10.84 -4.05 0.24
CA VAL A 20 10.28 -3.72 1.56
C VAL A 20 8.85 -4.25 1.65
N LEU A 21 8.55 -4.94 2.74
CA LEU A 21 7.23 -5.47 3.04
C LEU A 21 6.58 -4.67 4.17
N VAL A 22 5.33 -4.27 3.94
CA VAL A 22 4.44 -3.58 4.89
C VAL A 22 3.04 -4.22 4.84
N ALA A 23 2.15 -3.82 5.75
CA ALA A 23 0.76 -4.26 5.78
C ALA A 23 -0.15 -3.15 6.34
N ASP A 24 -1.47 -3.29 6.16
CA ASP A 24 -2.51 -2.52 6.86
C ASP A 24 -2.36 -0.99 6.75
N LEU A 25 -2.17 -0.49 5.52
CA LEU A 25 -1.97 0.94 5.27
C LEU A 25 -3.25 1.77 5.48
N HIS A 26 -4.42 1.18 5.21
CA HIS A 26 -5.73 1.81 5.34
C HIS A 26 -5.82 3.25 4.80
N ILE A 27 -5.38 3.45 3.55
CA ILE A 27 -5.51 4.75 2.87
C ILE A 27 -6.98 5.17 2.85
N GLY A 28 -7.24 6.41 3.27
CA GLY A 28 -8.59 6.97 3.34
C GLY A 28 -9.27 6.83 4.70
N TYR A 29 -8.61 6.28 5.73
CA TYR A 29 -9.19 6.15 7.07
C TYR A 29 -9.59 7.50 7.69
N GLU A 30 -8.91 8.59 7.34
CA GLU A 30 -9.26 9.94 7.78
C GLU A 30 -10.68 10.36 7.39
N ILE A 31 -11.25 9.77 6.34
CA ILE A 31 -12.63 10.03 5.92
C ILE A 31 -13.63 9.46 6.93
N GLU A 32 -13.35 8.26 7.47
CA GLU A 32 -14.20 7.68 8.52
C GLU A 32 -14.15 8.54 9.78
N LEU A 33 -12.94 8.93 10.20
CA LEU A 33 -12.74 9.79 11.37
C LEU A 33 -13.47 11.13 11.21
N ALA A 34 -13.44 11.72 10.01
CA ALA A 34 -14.16 12.95 9.73
C ALA A 34 -15.68 12.78 9.92
N SER A 35 -16.24 11.62 9.54
CA SER A 35 -17.65 11.30 9.76
C SER A 35 -18.03 11.17 11.24
N GLN A 36 -17.04 10.90 12.10
CA GLN A 36 -17.17 10.81 13.56
C GLN A 36 -16.85 12.15 14.25
N GLY A 37 -16.66 13.23 13.49
CA GLY A 37 -16.37 14.57 14.01
C GLY A 37 -14.88 14.84 14.28
N VAL A 38 -13.98 13.92 13.88
CA VAL A 38 -12.53 14.07 14.03
C VAL A 38 -11.90 14.38 12.67
N TYR A 39 -11.56 15.65 12.43
CA TYR A 39 -10.92 16.04 11.19
C TYR A 39 -9.42 15.76 11.21
N ILE A 40 -8.97 14.86 10.33
CA ILE A 40 -7.55 14.63 10.03
C ILE A 40 -7.33 14.98 8.54
N PRO A 41 -6.31 15.78 8.20
CA PRO A 41 -5.96 16.04 6.80
C PRO A 41 -5.58 14.75 6.05
N ASP A 42 -5.62 14.79 4.72
CA ASP A 42 -5.16 13.68 3.88
C ASP A 42 -3.73 13.23 4.29
N GLN A 43 -3.57 11.94 4.62
CA GLN A 43 -2.29 11.36 5.03
C GLN A 43 -1.54 10.65 3.90
N SER A 44 -2.11 10.59 2.68
CA SER A 44 -1.60 9.81 1.55
C SER A 44 -0.13 10.13 1.22
N GLU A 45 0.23 11.41 1.14
CA GLU A 45 1.59 11.83 0.80
C GLU A 45 2.60 11.41 1.88
N LYS A 46 2.25 11.63 3.15
CA LYS A 46 3.08 11.25 4.29
C LYS A 46 3.31 9.74 4.35
N ILE A 47 2.30 8.95 3.99
CA ILE A 47 2.44 7.49 3.92
C ILE A 47 3.41 7.10 2.80
N ILE A 48 3.31 7.70 1.61
CA ILE A 48 4.24 7.45 0.50
C ILE A 48 5.68 7.81 0.92
N GLU A 49 5.90 8.98 1.50
CA GLU A 49 7.22 9.41 1.99
C GLU A 49 7.80 8.42 3.01
N ASN A 50 6.99 7.96 3.94
CA ASN A 50 7.39 6.95 4.93
C ASN A 50 7.79 5.63 4.25
N LEU A 51 7.02 5.16 3.27
CA LEU A 51 7.31 3.93 2.52
C LEU A 51 8.62 4.07 1.73
N VAL A 52 8.80 5.18 1.01
CA VAL A 52 10.04 5.45 0.24
C VAL A 52 11.25 5.49 1.15
N SER A 53 11.11 6.09 2.33
CA SER A 53 12.21 6.18 3.30
C SER A 53 12.63 4.83 3.90
N LEU A 54 11.92 3.72 3.61
CA LEU A 54 12.34 2.36 4.00
C LEU A 54 13.51 1.83 3.14
N GLY A 55 13.78 2.43 1.98
CA GLY A 55 14.98 2.17 1.19
C GLY A 55 14.95 0.94 0.27
N GLY A 56 13.81 0.27 0.11
CA GLY A 56 13.62 -0.80 -0.88
C GLY A 56 13.37 -0.26 -2.28
N LYS A 57 13.79 -1.00 -3.31
CA LYS A 57 13.45 -0.69 -4.72
C LYS A 57 12.06 -1.14 -5.10
N ASN A 58 11.63 -2.26 -4.51
CA ASN A 58 10.32 -2.86 -4.72
C ASN A 58 9.51 -2.81 -3.41
N LEU A 59 8.19 -2.69 -3.52
CA LEU A 59 7.27 -2.63 -2.40
C LEU A 59 6.32 -3.82 -2.45
N PHE A 60 6.16 -4.48 -1.31
CA PHE A 60 5.18 -5.53 -1.10
C PHE A 60 4.22 -5.14 0.02
N ILE A 61 2.92 -5.17 -0.23
CA ILE A 61 1.86 -4.81 0.71
C ILE A 61 1.05 -6.07 1.02
N ALA A 62 1.13 -6.54 2.25
CA ALA A 62 0.47 -7.74 2.72
C ALA A 62 -0.92 -7.42 3.32
N GLY A 63 -1.86 -6.98 2.47
CA GLY A 63 -3.24 -6.72 2.86
C GLY A 63 -3.56 -5.26 3.20
N ASP A 64 -4.86 -4.96 3.14
CA ASP A 64 -5.54 -3.74 3.59
C ASP A 64 -4.83 -2.44 3.18
N LEU A 65 -4.58 -2.29 1.87
CA LEU A 65 -4.05 -1.06 1.30
C LEU A 65 -5.02 0.11 1.50
N LYS A 66 -6.28 -0.08 1.14
CA LYS A 66 -7.31 0.98 1.28
C LYS A 66 -8.25 0.67 2.43
N HIS A 67 -8.83 1.71 3.02
CA HIS A 67 -9.79 1.54 4.11
C HIS A 67 -11.22 1.28 3.63
N SER A 68 -11.65 1.89 2.52
CA SER A 68 -13.02 1.68 2.01
C SER A 68 -13.17 0.26 1.46
N ILE A 69 -14.27 -0.45 1.72
CA ILE A 69 -14.49 -1.81 1.17
C ILE A 69 -14.82 -1.74 -0.34
N GLY A 70 -15.47 -0.66 -0.81
CA GLY A 70 -15.87 -0.45 -2.21
C GLY A 70 -14.98 0.52 -2.99
N LEU A 71 -15.49 1.06 -4.10
CA LEU A 71 -14.82 2.06 -4.95
C LEU A 71 -15.05 3.51 -4.50
N ILE A 72 -15.44 3.71 -3.24
CA ILE A 72 -15.62 5.06 -2.69
C ILE A 72 -14.24 5.73 -2.66
N PHE A 73 -14.15 6.94 -3.22
CA PHE A 73 -12.89 7.69 -3.40
C PHE A 73 -11.86 6.99 -4.30
N SER A 74 -12.31 6.23 -5.30
CA SER A 74 -11.43 5.54 -6.26
C SER A 74 -10.42 6.46 -6.95
N HIS A 75 -10.74 7.74 -7.17
CA HIS A 75 -9.79 8.72 -7.70
C HIS A 75 -8.59 8.92 -6.78
N ARG A 76 -8.79 9.10 -5.46
CA ARG A 76 -7.70 9.25 -4.48
C ARG A 76 -6.84 8.00 -4.39
N ILE A 77 -7.48 6.83 -4.41
CA ILE A 77 -6.77 5.54 -4.41
C ILE A 77 -5.97 5.37 -5.70
N LYS A 78 -6.52 5.75 -6.85
CA LYS A 78 -5.82 5.72 -8.13
C LYS A 78 -4.61 6.66 -8.13
N ASP A 79 -4.77 7.89 -7.65
CA ASP A 79 -3.66 8.85 -7.52
C ASP A 79 -2.57 8.32 -6.58
N PHE A 80 -2.95 7.67 -5.48
CA PHE A 80 -2.02 7.01 -4.56
C PHE A 80 -1.26 5.87 -5.23
N ILE A 81 -1.95 4.98 -5.95
CA ILE A 81 -1.36 3.89 -6.74
C ILE A 81 -0.37 4.46 -7.77
N GLU A 82 -0.76 5.49 -8.51
CA GLU A 82 0.10 6.13 -9.50
C GLU A 82 1.37 6.72 -8.88
N LYS A 83 1.28 7.31 -7.69
CA LYS A 83 2.45 7.80 -6.95
C LYS A 83 3.36 6.66 -6.49
N LEU A 84 2.80 5.59 -5.92
CA LEU A 84 3.58 4.40 -5.56
C LEU A 84 4.31 3.81 -6.78
N SER A 85 3.61 3.67 -7.90
CA SER A 85 4.16 3.18 -9.17
C SER A 85 5.32 4.04 -9.70
N ARG A 86 5.38 5.33 -9.36
CA ARG A 86 6.51 6.23 -9.71
C ARG A 86 7.66 6.15 -8.72
N SER A 87 7.39 5.72 -7.49
CA SER A 87 8.38 5.68 -6.40
C SER A 87 9.10 4.34 -6.27
N PHE A 88 8.52 3.25 -6.79
CA PHE A 88 9.06 1.90 -6.73
C PHE A 88 9.12 1.27 -8.12
N ASP A 89 10.09 0.39 -8.33
CA ASP A 89 10.25 -0.34 -9.60
C ASP A 89 9.10 -1.34 -9.78
N ARG A 90 8.67 -1.98 -8.69
CA ARG A 90 7.52 -2.88 -8.63
C ARG A 90 6.76 -2.70 -7.33
N VAL A 91 5.44 -2.72 -7.41
CA VAL A 91 4.53 -2.68 -6.26
C VAL A 91 3.60 -3.87 -6.34
N GLU A 92 3.60 -4.70 -5.31
CA GLU A 92 2.72 -5.85 -5.23
C GLU A 92 1.85 -5.80 -4.00
N VAL A 93 0.59 -6.19 -4.15
CA VAL A 93 -0.39 -6.19 -3.07
C VAL A 93 -1.09 -7.52 -3.02
N VAL A 94 -1.08 -8.18 -1.86
CA VAL A 94 -2.02 -9.26 -1.57
C VAL A 94 -3.29 -8.61 -1.03
N GLN A 95 -4.45 -8.90 -1.61
CA GLN A 95 -5.71 -8.29 -1.16
C GLN A 95 -6.04 -8.68 0.29
N GLY A 96 -6.29 -7.68 1.12
CA GLY A 96 -6.98 -7.83 2.40
C GLY A 96 -8.51 -7.74 2.26
N ASN A 97 -9.24 -7.73 3.37
CA ASN A 97 -10.69 -7.66 3.37
C ASN A 97 -11.23 -6.26 3.00
N HIS A 98 -10.42 -5.21 3.12
CA HIS A 98 -10.81 -3.86 2.70
C HIS A 98 -10.48 -3.57 1.22
N ASP A 99 -9.72 -4.42 0.55
CA ASP A 99 -9.24 -4.17 -0.82
C ASP A 99 -10.22 -4.56 -1.93
N GLY A 100 -11.53 -4.52 -1.65
CA GLY A 100 -12.58 -4.78 -2.64
C GLY A 100 -12.50 -3.83 -3.84
N GLY A 101 -12.49 -4.37 -5.06
CA GLY A 101 -12.38 -3.56 -6.29
C GLY A 101 -10.98 -3.00 -6.60
N LEU A 102 -9.97 -3.26 -5.77
CA LEU A 102 -8.58 -2.87 -6.03
C LEU A 102 -8.02 -3.41 -7.38
N PRO A 103 -8.33 -4.65 -7.83
CA PRO A 103 -7.87 -5.14 -9.13
C PRO A 103 -8.31 -4.27 -10.31
N ASN A 104 -9.44 -3.55 -10.20
CA ASN A 104 -9.94 -2.67 -11.26
C ASN A 104 -9.15 -1.35 -11.36
N LEU A 105 -8.32 -1.05 -10.37
CA LEU A 105 -7.47 0.15 -10.31
C LEU A 105 -6.00 -0.16 -10.63
N ALA A 106 -5.66 -1.44 -10.77
CA ALA A 106 -4.30 -1.90 -11.02
C ALA A 106 -3.83 -1.57 -12.45
N GLY A 107 -2.51 -1.44 -12.62
CA GLY A 107 -1.89 -1.18 -13.92
C GLY A 107 -0.39 -0.94 -13.83
N GLY A 108 0.30 -1.03 -14.97
CA GLY A 108 1.75 -0.80 -15.04
C GLY A 108 2.53 -1.80 -14.17
N ASN A 109 3.33 -1.27 -13.24
CA ASN A 109 4.13 -2.04 -12.28
C ASN A 109 3.42 -2.30 -10.94
N PHE A 110 2.11 -2.00 -10.84
CA PHE A 110 1.28 -2.28 -9.68
C PHE A 110 0.48 -3.57 -9.89
N ILE A 111 0.83 -4.62 -9.14
CA ILE A 111 0.28 -5.97 -9.29
C ILE A 111 -0.59 -6.29 -8.07
N VAL A 112 -1.79 -6.80 -8.33
CA VAL A 112 -2.74 -7.20 -7.27
C VAL A 112 -2.91 -8.72 -7.30
N HIS A 113 -2.63 -9.36 -6.17
CA HIS A 113 -2.80 -10.78 -5.93
C HIS A 113 -4.07 -11.04 -5.11
N GLY A 114 -4.67 -12.22 -5.30
CA GLY A 114 -5.83 -12.62 -4.51
C GLY A 114 -5.50 -12.86 -3.03
N SER A 115 -6.52 -12.97 -2.19
CA SER A 115 -6.39 -13.11 -0.72
C SER A 115 -5.75 -14.43 -0.21
N ARG A 116 -5.34 -15.32 -1.12
CA ARG A 116 -4.65 -16.58 -0.77
C ARG A 116 -3.14 -16.42 -0.62
N GLY A 117 -2.63 -15.21 -0.79
CA GLY A 117 -1.20 -14.90 -0.76
C GLY A 117 -0.57 -14.83 -2.14
N ALA A 118 0.71 -14.49 -2.15
CA ALA A 118 1.55 -14.44 -3.34
C ALA A 118 2.96 -14.96 -3.03
N ALA A 119 3.65 -15.41 -4.06
CA ALA A 119 5.07 -15.78 -3.98
C ALA A 119 5.93 -14.61 -4.48
N LEU A 120 6.94 -14.26 -3.70
CA LEU A 120 8.04 -13.37 -4.07
C LEU A 120 9.19 -14.17 -4.69
#